data_AF-A0A2V3HV37-F1
#
_entry.id   AF-A0A2V3HV37-F1
#
_cell.length_a   1.000
_cell.length_b   1.000
_cell.length_c   1.000
_cell.angle_alpha   90.00
_cell.angle_beta   90.00
_cell.angle_gamma   90.00
#
_symmetry.space_group_name_H-M   'P 1'
#
loop_
_entity.id
_entity.type
_entity.pdbx_description
1 polymer ?
#
loop_
_entity_poly.entity_id
_entity_poly.type
_entity_poly.pdbx_seq_one_letter_code
_entity_poly.pdbx_strand_id
1 'polypeptide(L)' 'RRMKDTTRNRDPVSIEDIKKELAVQDAMLSSCSVLSGSPMKVVFNHEGNVEEAAKSVLGAIGL' A
#
# COMPACT_ATOMS: atom_id res chain seq x y z
N ARG A 1 -4.32 -2.92 11.77
CA ARG A 1 -5.17 -3.81 10.95
C ARG A 1 -4.90 -5.30 11.16
N ARG A 2 -3.66 -5.79 11.01
CA ARG A 2 -3.35 -7.24 11.11
C ARG A 2 -3.82 -7.90 12.41
N MET A 3 -3.66 -7.23 13.57
CA MET A 3 -4.14 -7.72 14.88
C MET A 3 -5.67 -7.66 15.08
N LYS A 4 -6.39 -6.80 14.33
CA LYS A 4 -7.85 -6.60 14.48
C LYS A 4 -8.68 -7.52 13.58
N ASP A 5 -8.02 -8.18 12.62
CA ASP A 5 -8.67 -8.99 11.60
C ASP A 5 -8.54 -10.47 11.96
N THR A 6 -9.65 -11.07 12.39
CA THR A 6 -9.72 -12.48 12.82
C THR A 6 -9.98 -13.45 11.65
N THR A 7 -10.25 -12.94 10.45
CA THR A 7 -10.62 -13.77 9.28
C THR A 7 -9.42 -14.38 8.57
N ARG A 8 -8.21 -13.87 8.85
CA ARG A 8 -6.97 -14.29 8.19
C ARG A 8 -5.91 -14.59 9.23
N ASN A 9 -5.23 -15.73 9.09
CA ASN A 9 -4.07 -16.03 9.91
C ASN A 9 -2.86 -15.27 9.36
N ARG A 10 -2.39 -14.26 10.10
CA ARG A 10 -1.28 -13.40 9.71
C ARG A 10 -0.25 -13.40 10.83
N ASP A 11 1.01 -13.54 10.47
CA ASP A 11 2.07 -13.50 11.46
C ASP A 11 2.08 -12.14 12.19
N PRO A 12 2.30 -12.12 13.50
CA PRO A 12 2.53 -10.90 14.25
C PRO A 12 3.89 -10.34 13.85
N VAL A 13 3.89 -9.44 12.87
CA VAL A 13 5.08 -8.71 12.40
C VAL A 13 5.25 -7.42 13.22
N SER A 14 6.48 -7.11 13.62
CA SER A 14 6.81 -5.86 14.33
C SER A 14 6.53 -4.63 13.45
N ILE A 15 6.34 -3.47 14.07
CA ILE A 15 6.10 -2.23 13.33
C ILE A 15 7.35 -1.85 12.51
N GLU A 16 8.54 -2.12 13.05
CA GLU A 16 9.81 -1.89 12.38
C GLU A 16 9.94 -2.73 11.11
N ASP A 17 9.56 -4.01 11.18
CA ASP A 17 9.67 -4.92 10.04
C ASP A 17 8.65 -4.57 8.95
N ILE A 18 7.44 -4.14 9.31
CA ILE A 18 6.47 -3.61 8.33
C ILE A 18 7.03 -2.39 7.59
N LYS A 19 7.71 -1.47 8.29
CA LYS A 19 8.33 -0.30 7.65
C LYS A 19 9.45 -0.70 6.69
N LYS A 20 10.28 -1.68 7.06
CA LYS A 20 11.33 -2.21 6.18
C LYS A 20 10.74 -2.87 4.94
N GLU A 21 9.71 -3.71 5.11
CA GLU A 21 8.99 -4.34 3.99
C GLU A 21 8.42 -3.29 3.02
N LEU A 22 7.79 -2.24 3.54
CA LEU A 22 7.24 -1.15 2.73
C LEU A 22 8.33 -0.41 1.93
N ALA A 23 9.49 -0.15 2.53
CA ALA A 23 10.60 0.50 1.84
C ALA A 23 11.15 -0.35 0.68
N VAL A 24 11.26 -1.67 0.89
CA VAL A 24 11.68 -2.60 -0.17
C VAL A 24 10.64 -2.66 -1.29
N GLN A 25 9.35 -2.71 -0.95
CA GLN A 25 8.26 -2.73 -1.94
C GLN A 25 8.26 -1.47 -2.80
N ASP A 26 8.52 -0.30 -2.24
CA ASP A 26 8.57 0.96 -2.99
C ASP A 26 9.71 0.97 -4.02
N ALA A 27 10.88 0.45 -3.65
CA ALA A 27 12.01 0.27 -4.55
C ALA A 27 11.70 -0.75 -5.69
N MET A 28 11.01 -1.85 -5.35
CA MET A 28 10.60 -2.85 -6.35
C MET A 28 9.56 -2.28 -7.33
N LEU A 29 8.55 -1.57 -6.83
CA LEU A 29 7.53 -0.93 -7.66
C LEU A 29 8.12 0.14 -8.58
N SER A 30 9.08 0.91 -8.09
CA SER A 30 9.83 1.87 -8.91
C SER A 30 10.54 1.18 -10.07
N SER A 31 11.16 0.03 -9.81
CA SER A 31 11.83 -0.77 -10.85
C SER A 31 10.82 -1.30 -11.88
N CYS A 32 9.67 -1.81 -11.44
CA CYS A 32 8.60 -2.25 -12.33
C CYS A 32 8.02 -1.11 -13.17
N SER A 33 7.90 0.11 -12.61
CA SER A 33 7.45 1.29 -13.33
C SER A 33 8.42 1.66 -14.45
N VAL A 34 9.73 1.64 -14.17
CA VAL A 34 10.78 1.85 -15.20
C VAL A 34 10.74 0.79 -16.29
N LEU A 35 10.59 -0.48 -15.92
CA LEU A 35 10.59 -1.60 -16.88
C LEU A 35 9.35 -1.64 -17.77
N SER A 36 8.18 -1.37 -17.20
CA SER A 36 6.90 -1.46 -17.92
C SER A 36 6.44 -0.15 -18.55
N GLY A 37 7.06 0.98 -18.18
CA GLY A 37 6.59 2.32 -18.54
C GLY A 37 5.26 2.72 -17.88
N SER A 38 4.72 1.90 -16.98
CA SER A 38 3.44 2.17 -16.32
C SER A 38 3.62 3.13 -15.13
N PRO A 39 2.73 4.12 -14.95
CA PRO A 39 2.81 5.06 -13.84
C PRO A 39 2.54 4.38 -12.50
N MET A 40 3.26 4.80 -11.45
CA MET A 40 3.03 4.37 -10.07
C MET A 40 2.48 5.50 -9.21
N LYS A 41 1.55 5.18 -8.30
CA LYS A 41 0.97 6.13 -7.33
C LYS A 41 0.89 5.50 -5.95
N VAL A 42 1.54 6.13 -4.98
CA VAL A 42 1.43 5.73 -3.56
C VAL A 42 0.16 6.33 -2.96
N VAL A 43 -0.67 5.49 -2.33
CA VAL A 43 -1.91 5.89 -1.65
C VAL A 43 -1.88 5.42 -0.20
N PHE A 44 -1.97 6.37 0.74
CA PHE A 44 -2.00 6.08 2.17
C PHE A 44 -3.44 5.85 2.64
N ASN A 45 -3.70 4.67 3.21
CA ASN A 45 -5.02 4.30 3.75
C ASN A 45 -4.99 4.37 5.28
N HIS A 46 -5.13 5.59 5.81
CA HIS A 46 -5.22 5.85 7.23
C HIS A 46 -6.46 5.18 7.86
N GLU A 47 -6.38 4.85 9.15
CA GLU A 47 -7.51 4.23 9.86
C GLU A 47 -8.68 5.22 9.94
N GLY A 48 -9.88 4.79 9.52
CA GLY A 48 -11.08 5.64 9.45
C GLY A 48 -11.30 6.39 8.13
N ASN A 49 -10.25 6.61 7.31
CA ASN A 49 -10.34 7.44 6.09
C ASN A 49 -10.32 6.62 4.79
N VAL A 50 -11.12 5.55 4.73
CA VAL A 50 -11.14 4.67 3.53
C VAL A 50 -11.70 5.39 2.29
N GLU A 51 -12.64 6.30 2.48
CA GLU A 51 -13.26 7.08 1.40
C GLU A 51 -12.27 8.03 0.73
N GLU A 52 -11.38 8.66 1.51
CA GLU A 52 -10.32 9.54 1.00
C GLU A 52 -9.31 8.73 0.17
N ALA A 53 -8.92 7.56 0.67
CA ALA A 53 -8.07 6.63 -0.08
C ALA A 53 -8.74 6.19 -1.39
N ALA A 54 -10.04 5.89 -1.36
CA ALA A 54 -10.80 5.51 -2.55
C ALA A 54 -10.86 6.65 -3.59
N LYS A 55 -11.10 7.89 -3.17
CA LYS A 55 -11.06 9.07 -4.06
C LYS A 55 -9.69 9.27 -4.69
N SER A 56 -8.61 9.04 -3.94
CA SER A 56 -7.24 9.12 -4.46
C SER A 56 -6.98 8.08 -5.56
N VAL A 57 -7.51 6.87 -5.40
CA VAL A 57 -7.42 5.82 -6.43
C VAL A 57 -8.25 6.18 -7.67
N LEU A 58 -9.49 6.64 -7.50
CA LEU A 58 -10.36 7.07 -8.61
C LEU A 58 -9.72 8.20 -9.43
N GLY A 59 -9.19 9.22 -8.74
CA GLY A 59 -8.48 10.31 -9.38
C GLY A 59 -7.22 9.87 -10.12
N ALA A 60 -6.54 8.80 -9.67
CA ALA A 60 -5.36 8.26 -10.35
C ALA A 60 -5.70 7.52 -11.65
N ILE A 61 -6.91 6.98 -11.78
CA ILE A 61 -7.39 6.29 -12.99
C ILE A 61 -8.30 7.14 -13.88
N GLY A 62 -8.55 8.40 -13.49
CA GLY A 62 -9.34 9.37 -14.26
C GLY A 62 -10.85 9.19 -14.17
N LEU A 63 -11.35 8.62 -13.06
CA LEU A 63 -12.78 8.45 -12.77
C LEU A 63 -13.26 9.39 -11.65
#